data_AF-A0A2D6YFC1-F1
#
_entry.id   AF-A0A2D6YFC1-F1
#
_cell.length_a   1.000
_cell.length_b   1.000
_cell.length_c   1.000
_cell.angle_alpha   90.00
_cell.angle_beta   90.00
_cell.angle_gamma   90.00
#
_symmetry.space_group_name_H-M   'P 1'
#
loop_
_entity.id
_entity.type
_entity.pdbx_description
1 polymer ?
#
loop_
_entity_poly.entity_id
_entity_poly.type
_entity_poly.pdbx_seq_one_letter_code
_entity_poly.pdbx_strand_id
1 'polypeptide(L)'
;MNKKVISQLGAALILTGVVACSSSSETTRIEPVKLEQDPNLCYFDDTEVRAPDWICGTPVEGYPVAAVGSFRDTKAGTSFARNQATMDGRVQLATEMKAKVGAMVKNHAETTGVGDQQTVDAVASVTQRQITAEILFGAKAINYRKGPDGTTYALVVMDPQQAAVAAKQALQTSYKNQQAQWQRFLGEKAQNELESEMDKMINSEFGAMPQ
;
A
#
# COMPACT_ATOMS: atom_id res chain seq x y z
N MET A 1 -9.19 18.54 -74.53
CA MET A 1 -8.17 19.19 -75.38
C MET A 1 -6.86 19.21 -74.58
N ASN A 2 -5.91 18.28 -74.81
CA ASN A 2 -4.79 18.35 -75.78
C ASN A 2 -3.84 19.54 -75.48
N LYS A 3 -2.53 19.41 -75.19
CA LYS A 3 -1.46 18.58 -75.79
C LYS A 3 -0.14 18.61 -74.96
N LYS A 4 0.62 17.50 -75.05
CA LYS A 4 2.08 17.25 -75.25
C LYS A 4 3.13 18.32 -74.82
N VAL A 5 4.17 17.99 -74.00
CA VAL A 5 5.49 17.32 -74.25
C VAL A 5 6.57 18.23 -74.91
N ILE A 6 7.84 18.03 -74.50
CA ILE A 6 9.18 18.27 -75.14
C ILE A 6 9.98 19.41 -74.43
N SER A 7 10.96 19.10 -73.56
CA SER A 7 12.39 18.77 -73.81
C SER A 7 13.20 19.92 -74.42
N GLN A 8 14.33 20.30 -73.79
CA GLN A 8 15.60 20.69 -74.43
C GLN A 8 16.75 20.64 -73.42
N LEU A 9 17.87 20.09 -73.89
CA LEU A 9 19.15 19.90 -73.23
C LEU A 9 19.91 21.22 -73.04
N GLY A 10 20.77 21.27 -72.01
CA GLY A 10 21.87 22.22 -71.91
C GLY A 10 22.96 21.67 -71.00
N ALA A 11 23.95 21.00 -71.60
CA ALA A 11 25.16 20.54 -70.91
C ALA A 11 26.14 21.71 -70.72
N ALA A 12 26.66 21.89 -69.51
CA ALA A 12 27.86 22.68 -69.27
C ALA A 12 28.73 21.97 -68.21
N LEU A 13 29.86 21.47 -68.68
CA LEU A 13 30.97 20.86 -67.96
C LEU A 13 31.85 21.99 -67.40
N ILE A 14 32.04 22.10 -66.06
CA ILE A 14 33.22 22.77 -65.48
C ILE A 14 33.73 22.00 -64.25
N LEU A 15 35.05 21.88 -64.24
CA LEU A 15 35.98 21.12 -63.42
C LEU A 15 36.09 21.53 -61.94
N THR A 16 36.36 20.50 -61.12
CA THR A 16 37.24 20.42 -59.92
C THR A 16 37.31 21.56 -58.91
N GLY A 17 37.00 21.21 -57.66
CA GLY A 17 37.52 21.88 -56.46
C GLY A 17 37.18 21.06 -55.21
N VAL A 18 38.06 20.14 -54.81
CA VAL A 18 37.99 19.51 -53.49
C VAL A 18 38.44 20.56 -52.47
N VAL A 19 37.50 21.07 -51.68
CA VAL A 19 37.81 21.74 -50.42
C VAL A 19 37.18 20.89 -49.32
N ALA A 20 38.04 20.09 -48.69
CA ALA A 20 37.77 19.49 -47.41
C ALA A 20 37.63 20.61 -46.36
N CYS A 21 36.42 20.76 -45.83
CA CYS A 21 36.22 21.32 -44.49
C CYS A 21 35.31 20.36 -43.75
N SER A 22 35.90 19.61 -42.82
CA SER A 22 35.21 18.80 -41.84
C SER A 22 34.40 19.70 -40.92
N SER A 23 33.07 19.65 -41.03
CA SER A 23 32.20 20.00 -39.92
C SER A 23 31.23 18.84 -39.73
N SER A 24 31.74 17.77 -39.12
CA SER A 24 30.91 16.79 -38.45
C SER A 24 30.22 17.50 -37.29
N SER A 25 29.05 18.07 -37.55
CA SER A 25 28.09 18.39 -36.51
C SER A 25 27.62 17.06 -35.94
N GLU A 26 28.37 16.55 -34.96
CA GLU A 26 27.86 15.59 -33.98
C GLU A 26 26.71 16.29 -33.25
N THR A 27 25.51 16.17 -33.82
CA THR A 27 24.29 16.26 -33.04
C THR A 27 24.31 15.07 -32.11
N THR A 28 24.90 15.25 -30.92
CA THR A 28 24.68 14.35 -29.80
C THR A 28 23.17 14.29 -29.58
N ARG A 29 22.55 13.21 -30.05
CA ARG A 29 21.22 12.81 -29.64
C ARG A 29 21.34 12.56 -28.13
N ILE A 30 20.96 13.55 -27.33
CA ILE A 30 20.73 13.31 -25.90
C ILE A 30 19.50 12.43 -25.86
N GLU A 31 19.72 11.12 -25.76
CA GLU A 31 18.68 10.21 -25.30
C GLU A 31 18.24 10.68 -23.92
N PRO A 32 16.94 10.71 -23.61
CA PRO A 32 16.48 11.13 -22.29
C PRO A 32 17.16 10.23 -21.25
N VAL A 33 18.02 10.82 -20.43
CA VAL A 33 18.62 10.16 -19.27
C VAL A 33 17.44 9.80 -18.36
N LYS A 34 17.04 8.52 -18.37
CA LYS A 34 16.19 7.97 -17.33
C LYS A 34 17.01 8.07 -16.05
N LEU A 35 16.70 9.05 -15.20
CA LEU A 35 17.32 9.13 -13.89
C LEU A 35 17.03 7.81 -13.18
N GLU A 36 18.07 7.04 -12.87
CA GLU A 36 17.93 5.88 -11.99
C GLU A 36 17.45 6.41 -10.64
N GLN A 37 16.17 6.19 -10.34
CA GLN A 37 15.59 6.46 -9.04
C GLN A 37 16.34 5.61 -8.01
N ASP A 38 16.73 6.20 -6.88
CA ASP A 38 17.31 5.44 -5.78
C ASP A 38 16.24 4.48 -5.24
N PRO A 39 16.44 3.15 -5.31
CA PRO A 39 15.45 2.17 -4.87
C PRO A 39 15.14 2.26 -3.36
N ASN A 40 15.95 3.00 -2.59
CA ASN A 40 15.74 3.20 -1.15
C ASN A 40 14.92 4.46 -0.81
N LEU A 41 14.56 5.29 -1.80
CA LEU A 41 13.79 6.51 -1.60
C LEU A 41 12.35 6.34 -2.08
N CYS A 42 11.42 6.97 -1.36
CA CYS A 42 10.02 7.02 -1.75
C CYS A 42 9.77 8.13 -2.79
N TYR A 43 9.03 7.81 -3.84
CA TYR A 43 8.61 8.73 -4.90
C TYR A 43 7.10 8.64 -5.12
N PHE A 44 6.49 9.70 -5.64
CA PHE A 44 5.11 9.59 -6.10
C PHE A 44 5.03 8.73 -7.36
N ASP A 45 3.96 7.94 -7.47
CA ASP A 45 3.75 6.99 -8.57
C ASP A 45 3.99 7.65 -9.94
N ASP A 46 4.76 6.97 -10.79
CA ASP A 46 5.12 7.40 -12.14
C ASP A 46 5.84 8.77 -12.23
N THR A 47 6.48 9.23 -11.14
CA THR A 47 7.22 10.51 -11.13
C THR A 47 8.59 10.42 -10.48
N GLU A 48 9.45 11.40 -10.77
CA GLU A 48 10.76 11.59 -10.10
C GLU A 48 10.65 12.49 -8.85
N VAL A 49 9.42 12.86 -8.45
CA VAL A 49 9.20 13.74 -7.30
C VAL A 49 9.26 12.91 -6.02
N ARG A 50 10.20 13.27 -5.13
CA ARG A 50 10.35 12.62 -3.82
C ARG A 50 9.06 12.76 -3.01
N ALA A 51 8.57 11.63 -2.52
CA ALA A 51 7.45 11.53 -1.61
C ALA A 51 7.94 11.34 -0.17
N PRO A 52 7.15 11.75 0.84
CA PRO A 52 7.37 11.31 2.21
C PRO A 52 7.27 9.79 2.32
N ASP A 53 8.15 9.17 3.11
CA ASP A 53 8.31 7.72 3.18
C ASP A 53 7.03 6.96 3.57
N TRP A 54 6.15 7.59 4.34
CA TRP A 54 4.86 7.00 4.73
C TRP A 54 3.93 6.78 3.55
N ILE A 55 4.09 7.50 2.43
CA ILE A 55 3.28 7.28 1.20
C ILE A 55 3.57 5.90 0.62
N CYS A 56 4.83 5.45 0.71
CA CYS A 56 5.26 4.12 0.26
C CYS A 56 5.04 3.02 1.31
N GLY A 57 4.25 3.27 2.35
CA GLY A 57 3.92 2.26 3.36
C GLY A 57 5.00 2.02 4.42
N THR A 58 5.97 2.93 4.57
CA THR A 58 6.94 2.86 5.67
C THR A 58 6.20 2.87 7.03
N PRO A 59 6.55 2.00 7.99
CA PRO A 59 5.93 1.97 9.31
C PRO A 59 5.93 3.34 9.99
N VAL A 60 4.83 3.67 10.65
CA VAL A 60 4.69 4.95 11.36
C VAL A 60 4.91 4.71 12.84
N GLU A 61 5.91 5.37 13.41
CA GLU A 61 6.23 5.26 14.83
C GLU A 61 5.00 5.58 15.71
N GLY A 62 4.78 4.76 16.73
CA GLY A 62 3.65 4.89 17.65
C GLY A 62 2.30 4.39 17.13
N TYR A 63 2.21 3.94 15.87
CA TYR A 63 0.98 3.41 15.29
C TYR A 63 1.20 1.98 14.75
N PRO A 64 0.73 0.93 15.45
CA PRO A 64 0.93 -0.44 15.01
C PRO A 64 0.17 -0.77 13.72
N VAL A 65 -0.87 0.01 13.41
CA VAL A 65 -1.65 -0.13 12.18
C VAL A 65 -1.77 1.25 11.55
N ALA A 66 -1.19 1.38 10.36
CA ALA A 66 -1.24 2.57 9.54
C ALA A 66 -1.42 2.15 8.08
N ALA A 67 -2.10 2.97 7.30
CA ALA A 67 -2.29 2.74 5.88
C ALA A 67 -2.40 4.06 5.12
N VAL A 68 -2.14 3.99 3.82
CA VAL A 68 -2.25 5.13 2.91
C VAL A 68 -3.49 4.97 2.07
N GLY A 69 -4.32 6.01 2.05
CA GLY A 69 -5.38 6.15 1.08
C GLY A 69 -5.04 7.19 0.03
N SER A 70 -5.64 7.08 -1.14
CA SER A 70 -5.42 8.03 -2.23
C SER A 70 -6.72 8.37 -2.96
N PHE A 71 -6.77 9.58 -3.52
CA PHE A 71 -7.84 9.97 -4.42
C PHE A 71 -7.39 11.07 -5.38
N ARG A 72 -7.69 10.91 -6.67
CA ARG A 72 -7.40 11.94 -7.67
C ARG A 72 -8.30 13.15 -7.47
N ASP A 73 -7.72 14.34 -7.39
CA ASP A 73 -8.49 15.57 -7.25
C ASP A 73 -9.52 15.73 -8.39
N THR A 74 -10.68 16.27 -8.04
CA THR A 74 -11.75 16.60 -8.98
C THR A 74 -12.16 18.07 -8.85
N LYS A 75 -13.10 18.50 -9.70
CA LYS A 75 -13.72 19.84 -9.60
C LYS A 75 -14.46 20.09 -8.28
N ALA A 76 -14.70 19.05 -7.46
CA ALA A 76 -15.32 19.17 -6.14
C ALA A 76 -14.37 19.76 -5.06
N GLY A 77 -13.09 19.96 -5.40
CA GLY A 77 -12.13 20.67 -4.55
C GLY A 77 -11.44 19.81 -3.49
N THR A 78 -10.51 20.43 -2.76
CA THR A 78 -9.57 19.73 -1.87
C THR A 78 -10.23 19.04 -0.69
N SER A 79 -11.30 19.60 -0.12
CA SER A 79 -12.01 18.97 1.00
C SER A 79 -12.62 17.63 0.60
N PHE A 80 -13.26 17.59 -0.57
CA PHE A 80 -13.81 16.36 -1.14
C PHE A 80 -12.71 15.31 -1.38
N ALA A 81 -11.59 15.72 -1.99
CA ALA A 81 -10.48 14.81 -2.25
C ALA A 81 -9.87 14.23 -0.96
N ARG A 82 -9.67 15.05 0.08
CA ARG A 82 -9.20 14.58 1.40
C ARG A 82 -10.16 13.61 2.05
N ASN A 83 -11.46 13.87 1.99
CA ASN A 83 -12.46 12.96 2.54
C ASN A 83 -12.41 11.62 1.82
N GLN A 84 -12.35 11.63 0.48
CA GLN A 84 -12.32 10.40 -0.30
C GLN A 84 -11.01 9.61 -0.12
N ALA A 85 -9.86 10.28 -0.08
CA ALA A 85 -8.57 9.65 0.24
C ALA A 85 -8.58 9.06 1.67
N THR A 86 -9.23 9.71 2.63
CA THR A 86 -9.39 9.17 3.99
C THR A 86 -10.26 7.92 3.99
N MET A 87 -11.33 7.90 3.20
CA MET A 87 -12.21 6.73 3.09
C MET A 87 -11.48 5.55 2.44
N ASP A 88 -10.73 5.80 1.37
CA ASP A 88 -9.84 4.78 0.78
C ASP A 88 -8.81 4.27 1.79
N GLY A 89 -8.17 5.17 2.54
CA GLY A 89 -7.18 4.80 3.56
C GLY A 89 -7.77 3.97 4.69
N ARG A 90 -9.04 4.16 5.06
CA ARG A 90 -9.76 3.30 6.01
C ARG A 90 -9.99 1.89 5.48
N VAL A 91 -10.24 1.75 4.17
CA VAL A 91 -10.34 0.43 3.53
C VAL A 91 -8.98 -0.27 3.57
N GLN A 92 -7.90 0.43 3.24
CA GLN A 92 -6.54 -0.14 3.31
C GLN A 92 -6.14 -0.50 4.74
N LEU A 93 -6.46 0.36 5.72
CA LEU A 93 -6.23 0.08 7.13
C LEU A 93 -6.93 -1.20 7.60
N ALA A 94 -8.11 -1.49 7.07
CA ALA A 94 -8.82 -2.73 7.37
C ALA A 94 -8.11 -3.97 6.82
N THR A 95 -7.53 -3.85 5.63
CA THR A 95 -6.70 -4.91 5.04
C THR A 95 -5.45 -5.15 5.89
N GLU A 96 -4.76 -4.09 6.31
CA GLU A 96 -3.60 -4.18 7.20
C GLU A 96 -3.95 -4.81 8.55
N MET A 97 -5.06 -4.38 9.16
CA MET A 97 -5.52 -4.96 10.42
C MET A 97 -5.85 -6.45 10.29
N LYS A 98 -6.48 -6.87 9.17
CA LYS A 98 -6.71 -8.29 8.88
C LYS A 98 -5.40 -9.07 8.76
N ALA A 99 -4.43 -8.55 8.02
CA ALA A 99 -3.14 -9.20 7.87
C ALA A 99 -2.48 -9.38 9.25
N LYS A 100 -2.47 -8.32 10.07
CA LYS A 100 -1.88 -8.32 11.41
C LYS A 100 -2.57 -9.29 12.37
N VAL A 101 -3.90 -9.32 12.42
CA VAL A 101 -4.66 -10.27 13.24
C VAL A 101 -4.47 -11.72 12.79
N GLY A 102 -4.35 -11.95 11.48
CA GLY A 102 -4.04 -13.27 10.95
C GLY A 102 -2.63 -13.73 11.35
N ALA A 103 -1.64 -12.84 11.21
CA ALA A 103 -0.26 -13.09 11.63
C ALA A 103 -0.18 -13.36 13.14
N MET A 104 -0.89 -12.60 13.96
CA MET A 104 -0.97 -12.79 15.41
C MET A 104 -1.40 -14.22 15.81
N VAL A 105 -2.46 -14.75 15.19
CA VAL A 105 -2.93 -16.12 15.44
C VAL A 105 -1.86 -17.15 15.05
N LYS A 106 -1.21 -16.94 13.90
CA LYS A 106 -0.15 -17.82 13.39
C LYS A 106 1.09 -17.80 14.28
N ASN A 107 1.57 -16.61 14.63
CA ASN A 107 2.72 -16.42 15.52
C ASN A 107 2.48 -17.08 16.88
N HIS A 108 1.25 -17.03 17.41
CA HIS A 108 0.90 -17.74 18.64
C HIS A 108 1.00 -19.26 18.47
N ALA A 109 0.48 -19.81 17.37
CA ALA A 109 0.60 -21.23 17.06
C ALA A 109 2.06 -21.68 16.96
N GLU A 110 2.88 -20.91 16.23
CA GLU A 110 4.30 -21.19 16.02
C GLU A 110 5.11 -21.14 17.32
N THR A 111 4.81 -20.19 18.21
CA THR A 111 5.55 -20.00 19.46
C THR A 111 5.14 -20.99 20.56
N THR A 112 3.88 -21.41 20.60
CA THR A 112 3.35 -22.31 21.63
C THR A 112 3.28 -23.77 21.20
N GLY A 113 3.39 -24.04 19.89
CA GLY A 113 3.26 -25.38 19.33
C GLY A 113 1.83 -25.92 19.32
N VAL A 114 0.81 -25.05 19.41
CA VAL A 114 -0.60 -25.45 19.44
C VAL A 114 -1.23 -25.47 18.05
N GLY A 115 -2.15 -26.41 17.84
CA GLY A 115 -2.91 -26.56 16.61
C GLY A 115 -2.09 -27.12 15.44
N ASP A 116 -2.76 -27.85 14.54
CA ASP A 116 -2.18 -28.19 13.24
C ASP A 116 -2.35 -27.01 12.26
N GLN A 117 -1.55 -26.99 11.18
CA GLN A 117 -1.54 -25.90 10.21
C GLN A 117 -2.92 -25.59 9.62
N GLN A 118 -3.73 -26.62 9.32
CA GLN A 118 -5.05 -26.43 8.73
C GLN A 118 -6.00 -25.76 9.73
N THR A 119 -5.94 -26.18 11.00
CA THR A 119 -6.72 -25.57 12.09
C THR A 119 -6.29 -24.13 12.36
N VAL A 120 -4.99 -23.86 12.40
CA VAL A 120 -4.44 -22.50 12.58
C VAL A 120 -4.89 -21.57 11.46
N ASP A 121 -4.77 -22.01 10.21
CA ASP A 121 -5.21 -21.22 9.04
C ASP A 121 -6.72 -20.98 9.05
N ALA A 122 -7.52 -21.97 9.47
CA ALA A 122 -8.96 -21.81 9.63
C ALA A 122 -9.29 -20.74 10.69
N VAL A 123 -8.69 -20.82 11.89
CA VAL A 123 -8.90 -19.85 12.98
C VAL A 123 -8.45 -18.45 12.59
N ALA A 124 -7.29 -18.33 11.94
CA ALA A 124 -6.81 -17.05 11.42
C ALA A 124 -7.83 -16.47 10.42
N SER A 125 -8.25 -17.26 9.43
CA SER A 125 -9.22 -16.82 8.41
C SER A 125 -10.56 -16.38 9.01
N VAL A 126 -11.14 -17.16 9.93
CA VAL A 126 -12.43 -16.83 10.52
C VAL A 126 -12.37 -15.57 11.39
N THR A 127 -11.23 -15.31 12.02
CA THR A 127 -10.96 -14.13 12.83
C THR A 127 -10.74 -12.90 11.97
N GLN A 128 -9.98 -13.02 10.88
CA GLN A 128 -9.81 -11.95 9.88
C GLN A 128 -11.15 -11.47 9.32
N ARG A 129 -12.10 -12.38 9.10
CA ARG A 129 -13.45 -12.02 8.62
C ARG A 129 -14.24 -11.17 9.62
N GLN A 130 -13.90 -11.23 10.90
CA GLN A 130 -14.54 -10.36 11.90
C GLN A 130 -14.00 -8.94 11.87
N ILE A 131 -12.86 -8.66 11.22
CA ILE A 131 -12.36 -7.30 11.06
C ILE A 131 -13.11 -6.63 9.91
N THR A 132 -13.93 -5.65 10.24
CA THR A 132 -14.66 -4.82 9.27
C THR A 132 -14.25 -3.35 9.44
N ALA A 133 -14.53 -2.53 8.43
CA ALA A 133 -14.31 -1.08 8.53
C ALA A 133 -15.11 -0.43 9.67
N GLU A 134 -16.20 -1.06 10.12
CA GLU A 134 -17.03 -0.61 11.24
C GLU A 134 -16.33 -0.79 12.60
N ILE A 135 -15.60 -1.89 12.78
CA ILE A 135 -14.81 -2.14 14.01
C ILE A 135 -13.57 -1.24 14.08
N LEU A 136 -13.19 -0.62 12.96
CA LEU A 136 -12.11 0.37 12.90
C LEU A 136 -12.58 1.79 13.26
N PHE A 137 -13.62 1.88 14.10
CA PHE A 137 -14.06 3.13 14.69
C PHE A 137 -12.89 3.77 15.44
N GLY A 138 -12.58 5.04 15.13
CA GLY A 138 -11.42 5.75 15.66
C GLY A 138 -10.24 5.88 14.68
N ALA A 139 -10.26 5.19 13.54
CA ALA A 139 -9.30 5.43 12.46
C ALA A 139 -9.42 6.87 11.93
N LYS A 140 -8.29 7.59 11.94
CA LYS A 140 -8.22 9.01 11.55
C LYS A 140 -7.06 9.28 10.61
N ALA A 141 -7.27 10.19 9.68
CA ALA A 141 -6.19 10.76 8.89
C ALA A 141 -5.38 11.74 9.76
N ILE A 142 -4.08 11.54 9.86
CA ILE A 142 -3.16 12.43 10.59
C ILE A 142 -2.28 13.27 9.66
N ASN A 143 -2.25 12.94 8.36
CA ASN A 143 -1.48 13.69 7.38
C ASN A 143 -2.12 13.63 5.99
N TYR A 144 -1.90 14.67 5.19
CA TYR A 144 -2.31 14.74 3.80
C TYR A 144 -1.18 15.28 2.93
N ARG A 145 -0.99 14.72 1.74
CA ARG A 145 -0.04 15.23 0.74
C ARG A 145 -0.65 15.17 -0.64
N LYS A 146 -0.36 16.18 -1.44
CA LYS A 146 -0.77 16.22 -2.84
C LYS A 146 0.42 15.85 -3.72
N GLY A 147 0.23 14.85 -4.57
CA GLY A 147 1.18 14.44 -5.58
C GLY A 147 1.20 15.42 -6.77
N PRO A 148 2.26 15.36 -7.59
CA PRO A 148 2.42 16.20 -8.78
C PRO A 148 1.33 15.96 -9.84
N ASP A 149 0.75 14.76 -9.87
CA ASP A 149 -0.34 14.34 -10.75
C ASP A 149 -1.74 14.83 -10.30
N GLY A 150 -1.79 15.53 -9.16
CA GLY A 150 -3.02 15.99 -8.53
C GLY A 150 -3.71 14.96 -7.63
N THR A 151 -3.08 13.83 -7.33
CA THR A 151 -3.61 12.85 -6.36
C THR A 151 -3.40 13.34 -4.94
N THR A 152 -4.46 13.31 -4.13
CA THR A 152 -4.38 13.55 -2.68
C THR A 152 -4.18 12.22 -1.96
N TYR A 153 -3.10 12.12 -1.20
CA TYR A 153 -2.77 10.99 -0.32
C TYR A 153 -3.13 11.34 1.13
N ALA A 154 -3.65 10.38 1.87
CA ALA A 154 -4.00 10.50 3.28
C ALA A 154 -3.31 9.39 4.09
N LEU A 155 -2.56 9.78 5.13
CA LEU A 155 -2.04 8.84 6.10
C LEU A 155 -3.10 8.58 7.15
N VAL A 156 -3.69 7.38 7.14
CA VAL A 156 -4.71 6.96 8.10
C VAL A 156 -4.07 6.04 9.12
N VAL A 157 -4.31 6.32 10.40
CA VAL A 157 -3.77 5.54 11.52
C VAL A 157 -4.87 5.15 12.49
N MET A 158 -4.60 4.09 13.24
CA MET A 158 -5.40 3.67 14.39
C MET A 158 -4.59 3.78 15.67
N ASP A 159 -5.23 4.31 16.70
CA ASP A 159 -4.71 4.30 18.06
C ASP A 159 -4.39 2.86 18.52
N PRO A 160 -3.22 2.59 19.12
CA PRO A 160 -2.83 1.23 19.49
C PRO A 160 -3.84 0.52 20.39
N GLN A 161 -4.43 1.23 21.36
CA GLN A 161 -5.39 0.67 22.30
C GLN A 161 -6.70 0.32 21.58
N GLN A 162 -7.15 1.19 20.66
CA GLN A 162 -8.32 0.88 19.84
C GLN A 162 -8.07 -0.32 18.89
N ALA A 163 -6.85 -0.45 18.33
CA ALA A 163 -6.48 -1.62 17.55
C ALA A 163 -6.53 -2.91 18.39
N ALA A 164 -6.01 -2.88 19.63
CA ALA A 164 -6.08 -4.01 20.54
C ALA A 164 -7.52 -4.40 20.90
N VAL A 165 -8.39 -3.41 21.16
CA VAL A 165 -9.83 -3.64 21.41
C VAL A 165 -10.52 -4.26 20.20
N ALA A 166 -10.24 -3.75 18.99
CA ALA A 166 -10.76 -4.30 17.74
C ALA A 166 -10.33 -5.76 17.54
N ALA A 167 -9.05 -6.08 17.79
CA ALA A 167 -8.54 -7.44 17.72
C ALA A 167 -9.23 -8.36 18.76
N LYS A 168 -9.40 -7.89 20.00
CA LYS A 168 -10.10 -8.65 21.06
C LYS A 168 -11.54 -8.97 20.66
N GLN A 169 -12.28 -7.98 20.15
CA GLN A 169 -13.65 -8.16 19.69
C GLN A 169 -13.72 -9.15 18.52
N ALA A 170 -12.78 -9.10 17.58
CA ALA A 170 -12.69 -10.04 16.48
C ALA A 170 -12.44 -11.48 16.96
N LEU A 171 -11.49 -11.69 17.89
CA LEU A 171 -11.20 -12.99 18.49
C LEU A 171 -12.40 -13.55 19.25
N GLN A 172 -13.03 -12.74 20.11
CA GLN A 172 -14.20 -13.17 20.88
C GLN A 172 -15.39 -13.52 20.00
N THR A 173 -15.64 -12.73 18.96
CA THR A 173 -16.74 -12.99 18.00
C THR A 173 -16.44 -14.23 17.17
N SER A 174 -15.20 -14.38 16.70
CA SER A 174 -14.70 -15.58 16.01
C SER A 174 -14.89 -16.84 16.86
N TYR A 175 -14.53 -16.78 18.14
CA TYR A 175 -14.72 -17.88 19.08
C TYR A 175 -16.18 -18.25 19.26
N LYS A 176 -17.05 -17.26 19.53
CA LYS A 176 -18.48 -17.49 19.68
C LYS A 176 -19.09 -18.18 18.46
N ASN A 177 -18.62 -17.82 17.26
CA ASN A 177 -19.11 -18.36 16.00
C ASN A 177 -18.48 -19.71 15.61
N GLN A 178 -17.28 -20.03 16.10
CA GLN A 178 -16.47 -21.17 15.65
C GLN A 178 -15.81 -21.93 16.83
N GLN A 179 -16.56 -22.20 17.89
CA GLN A 179 -16.04 -22.78 19.13
C GLN A 179 -15.23 -24.06 18.90
N ALA A 180 -15.72 -24.98 18.05
CA ALA A 180 -15.01 -26.24 17.78
C ALA A 180 -13.63 -26.05 17.13
N GLN A 181 -13.48 -25.06 16.24
CA GLN A 181 -12.19 -24.74 15.61
C GLN A 181 -11.22 -24.15 16.65
N TRP A 182 -11.74 -23.28 17.51
CA TRP A 182 -10.96 -22.67 18.59
C TRP A 182 -10.52 -23.66 19.66
N GLN A 183 -11.37 -24.63 20.01
CA GLN A 183 -11.01 -25.71 20.94
C GLN A 183 -9.96 -26.66 20.34
N ARG A 184 -10.00 -26.91 19.02
CA ARG A 184 -8.91 -27.63 18.34
C ARG A 184 -7.62 -26.84 18.30
N PHE A 185 -7.71 -25.51 18.17
CA PHE A 185 -6.57 -24.62 18.11
C PHE A 185 -5.87 -24.48 19.46
N LEU A 186 -6.59 -24.12 20.52
CA LEU A 186 -6.03 -23.86 21.85
C LEU A 186 -6.02 -25.09 22.78
N GLY A 187 -6.57 -26.22 22.33
CA GLY A 187 -6.86 -27.38 23.18
C GLY A 187 -8.16 -27.21 23.97
N GLU A 188 -8.59 -28.27 24.67
CA GLU A 188 -9.79 -28.28 25.53
C GLU A 188 -9.59 -27.44 26.80
N LYS A 189 -9.53 -26.11 26.62
CA LYS A 189 -9.31 -25.14 27.70
C LYS A 189 -10.62 -24.63 28.29
N ALA A 190 -10.59 -24.33 29.58
CA ALA A 190 -11.68 -23.60 30.24
C ALA A 190 -11.80 -22.16 29.68
N GLN A 191 -12.97 -21.53 29.81
CA GLN A 191 -13.23 -20.21 29.18
C GLN A 191 -12.28 -19.10 29.67
N ASN A 192 -11.91 -19.11 30.96
CA ASN A 192 -10.95 -18.16 31.53
C ASN A 192 -9.53 -18.36 30.98
N GLU A 193 -9.13 -19.61 30.75
CA GLU A 193 -7.83 -19.92 30.13
C GLU A 193 -7.82 -19.51 28.65
N LEU A 194 -8.92 -19.71 27.94
CA LEU A 194 -9.08 -19.27 26.56
C LEU A 194 -8.94 -17.74 26.42
N GLU A 195 -9.60 -16.99 27.31
CA GLU A 195 -9.47 -15.53 27.34
C GLU A 195 -8.02 -15.11 27.64
N SER A 196 -7.35 -15.81 28.55
CA SER A 196 -5.92 -15.59 28.82
C SER A 196 -5.05 -15.80 27.58
N GLU A 197 -5.29 -16.85 26.79
CA GLU A 197 -4.56 -17.07 25.54
C GLU A 197 -4.84 -15.97 24.50
N MET A 198 -6.09 -15.51 24.38
CA MET A 198 -6.45 -14.40 23.50
C MET A 198 -5.74 -13.10 23.92
N ASP A 199 -5.68 -12.80 25.21
CA ASP A 199 -4.97 -11.63 25.72
C ASP A 199 -3.46 -11.72 25.47
N LYS A 200 -2.85 -12.91 25.57
CA LYS A 200 -1.45 -13.11 25.17
C LYS A 200 -1.22 -12.80 23.68
N MET A 201 -2.10 -13.29 22.80
CA MET A 201 -2.04 -12.99 21.37
C MET A 201 -2.08 -11.48 21.11
N ILE A 202 -3.04 -10.79 21.72
CA ILE A 202 -3.20 -9.33 21.55
C ILE A 202 -1.95 -8.60 22.06
N ASN A 203 -1.49 -8.95 23.26
CA ASN A 203 -0.35 -8.28 23.89
C ASN A 203 0.96 -8.51 23.13
N SER A 204 1.15 -9.66 22.48
CA SER A 204 2.33 -9.91 21.64
C SER A 204 2.36 -9.05 20.38
N GLU A 205 1.19 -8.64 19.86
CA GLU A 205 1.09 -7.97 18.56
C GLU A 205 0.86 -6.45 18.67
N PHE A 206 0.17 -6.01 19.73
CA PHE A 206 -0.24 -4.61 19.93
C PHE A 206 0.35 -3.99 21.20
N GLY A 207 1.11 -4.75 22.00
CA GLY A 207 1.59 -4.34 23.31
C GLY A 207 0.53 -4.51 24.41
N ALA A 208 0.94 -4.33 25.67
CA ALA A 208 0.05 -4.52 26.82
C ALA A 208 -1.14 -3.54 26.79
N MET A 209 -2.35 -4.08 26.83
CA MET A 209 -3.55 -3.26 27.04
C MET A 209 -3.51 -2.60 28.44
N PRO A 210 -3.90 -1.32 28.58
CA PRO A 210 -4.10 -0.72 29.89
C PRO A 210 -5.17 -1.53 30.67
N GLN A 211 -4.86 -1.85 31.93
CA GLN A 211 -5.77 -2.54 32.86
C GLN A 211 -6.95 -1.65 33.25
#